data_AF-D3V019-F1
#
_entry.id   AF-D3V019-F1
#
_cell.length_a   1.000
_cell.length_b   1.000
_cell.length_c   1.000
_cell.angle_alpha   90.00
_cell.angle_beta   90.00
_cell.angle_gamma   90.00
#
_symmetry.space_group_name_H-M   'P 1'
#
loop_
_entity.id
_entity.type
_entity.pdbx_description
1 polymer ?
#
loop_
_entity_poly.entity_id
_entity_poly.type
_entity_poly.pdbx_seq_one_letter_code
_entity_poly.pdbx_strand_id
1 'polypeptide(L)' 'MDWIKCSERLPEIRDDSVIVYFSNGSMDMVHIEDCFRDIGAGVDENGNQLWTKWYLSIGITHWQPLPEPPTEE' A
#
# COMPACT_ATOMS: atom_id res chain seq x y z
N MET A 1 6.82 -11.66 -13.18
CA MET A 1 6.46 -10.38 -12.54
C MET A 1 5.44 -10.77 -11.50
N ASP A 2 5.89 -10.85 -10.26
CA ASP A 2 5.18 -11.64 -9.26
C ASP A 2 4.48 -10.67 -8.32
N TRP A 3 3.17 -10.53 -8.52
CA TRP A 3 2.29 -9.80 -7.63
C TRP A 3 2.32 -10.41 -6.23
N ILE A 4 2.57 -9.57 -5.23
CA ILE A 4 2.62 -9.97 -3.83
C ILE A 4 1.27 -9.63 -3.21
N LYS A 5 0.57 -10.62 -2.64
CA LYS A 5 -0.68 -10.36 -1.91
C LYS A 5 -0.40 -9.53 -0.67
N CYS A 6 -1.19 -8.48 -0.45
CA CYS A 6 -1.06 -7.65 0.74
C CYS A 6 -1.28 -8.45 2.03
N SER A 7 -2.08 -9.52 1.98
CA SER A 7 -2.30 -10.42 3.11
C SER A 7 -1.11 -11.35 3.41
N GLU A 8 -0.18 -11.52 2.47
CA GLU A 8 1.03 -12.33 2.66
C GLU A 8 2.19 -11.45 3.13
N ARG A 9 2.38 -10.30 2.47
CA ARG A 9 3.44 -9.36 2.81
C ARG A 9 3.10 -7.96 2.33
N LEU A 10 3.32 -6.96 3.19
CA LEU A 10 3.26 -5.54 2.83
C LEU A 10 4.63 -5.04 2.33
N PRO A 11 4.68 -3.97 1.53
CA PRO A 11 5.94 -3.30 1.21
C PRO A 11 6.59 -2.75 2.49
N GLU A 12 7.91 -2.65 2.47
CA GLU A 12 8.66 -1.99 3.53
C GLU A 12 8.34 -0.48 3.52
N ILE A 13 8.02 0.08 4.69
CA ILE A 13 7.67 1.50 4.81
C ILE A 13 8.91 2.35 4.57
N ARG A 14 8.93 3.05 3.43
CA ARG A 14 9.96 3.98 3.01
C ARG A 14 9.37 5.00 2.04
N ASP A 15 10.09 6.10 1.81
CA ASP A 15 9.73 7.12 0.83
C ASP A 15 10.02 6.61 -0.60
N ASP A 16 9.12 5.78 -1.11
CA ASP A 16 9.20 5.13 -2.42
C ASP A 16 7.78 4.77 -2.90
N SER A 17 7.66 4.31 -4.15
CA SER A 17 6.40 3.95 -4.80
C SER A 17 6.37 2.49 -5.26
N VAL A 18 5.17 1.94 -5.36
CA VAL A 18 4.90 0.58 -5.86
C VAL A 18 3.75 0.62 -6.87
N ILE A 19 3.70 -0.40 -7.73
CA ILE A 19 2.51 -0.65 -8.54
C ILE A 19 1.54 -1.49 -7.70
N VAL A 20 0.27 -1.12 -7.68
CA VAL A 20 -0.79 -1.82 -6.94
C VAL A 20 -1.88 -2.34 -7.86
N TYR A 21 -2.54 -3.40 -7.42
CA TYR A 21 -3.71 -3.99 -8.08
C TYR A 21 -4.93 -3.91 -7.17
N PHE A 22 -6.02 -3.37 -7.69
CA PHE A 22 -7.25 -3.13 -6.95
C PHE A 22 -8.25 -4.27 -7.13
N SER A 23 -9.14 -4.45 -6.16
CA SER A 23 -10.18 -5.49 -6.20
C SER A 23 -11.19 -5.32 -7.35
N ASN A 24 -11.27 -4.11 -7.93
CA ASN A 24 -12.08 -3.81 -9.11
C ASN A 24 -11.40 -4.18 -10.45
N GLY A 25 -10.16 -4.69 -10.40
CA GLY A 25 -9.38 -5.09 -11.56
C GLY A 25 -8.48 -4.01 -12.18
N SER A 26 -8.47 -2.78 -11.65
CA SER A 26 -7.57 -1.71 -12.10
C SER A 26 -6.18 -1.82 -11.46
N MET A 27 -5.22 -1.07 -12.01
CA MET A 27 -3.88 -0.91 -11.45
C MET A 27 -3.45 0.55 -11.45
N ASP A 28 -2.60 0.94 -10.49
CA ASP A 28 -2.05 2.30 -10.39
C ASP A 28 -0.68 2.28 -9.69
N MET A 29 0.03 3.40 -9.71
CA MET A 29 1.22 3.66 -8.90
C MET A 29 0.83 4.44 -7.64
N VAL A 30 1.30 4.01 -6.47
CA VAL A 30 1.04 4.70 -5.21
C VAL A 30 2.32 4.87 -4.38
N HIS A 31 2.38 5.94 -3.60
CA HIS A 31 3.40 6.08 -2.55
C HIS A 31 3.15 5.07 -1.44
N ILE A 32 4.22 4.40 -1.00
CA ILE A 32 4.13 3.33 0.01
C ILE A 32 3.58 3.88 1.33
N GLU A 33 4.09 5.03 1.80
CA GLU A 33 3.71 5.57 3.10
C GLU A 33 2.24 5.97 3.15
N ASP A 34 1.71 6.55 2.06
CA ASP A 34 0.32 7.00 2.00
C ASP A 34 -0.68 5.85 2.08
N CYS A 35 -0.33 4.69 1.52
CA CYS A 35 -1.23 3.54 1.43
C CYS A 35 -1.02 2.51 2.56
N PHE A 36 0.22 2.26 2.96
CA PHE A 36 0.58 1.11 3.80
C PHE A 36 1.06 1.47 5.22
N ARG A 37 1.36 2.75 5.50
CA ARG A 37 1.62 3.21 6.88
C ARG A 37 0.33 3.23 7.69
N ASP A 38 0.45 3.12 9.01
CA ASP A 38 -0.68 3.32 9.90
C ASP A 38 -1.17 4.77 9.85
N ILE A 39 -2.49 4.92 9.71
CA ILE A 39 -3.22 6.17 9.74
C ILE A 39 -4.26 6.12 10.86
N GLY A 40 -4.63 7.29 11.39
CA GLY A 40 -5.64 7.37 12.44
C GLY A 40 -7.02 6.92 11.95
N ALA A 41 -7.68 6.09 12.74
CA ALA A 41 -9.00 5.52 12.47
C ALA A 41 -10.05 5.94 13.53
N GLY A 42 -9.91 7.15 14.08
CA GLY A 42 -10.74 7.63 15.18
C GLY A 42 -10.28 7.13 16.55
N VAL A 43 -11.16 7.17 17.55
CA VAL A 43 -10.88 6.76 18.94
C VAL A 43 -11.93 5.74 19.42
N ASP A 44 -11.55 4.88 20.35
CA ASP A 44 -12.46 3.92 21.01
C ASP A 44 -13.28 4.57 22.14
N GLU A 45 -14.13 3.77 22.79
CA GLU A 45 -15.00 4.21 23.90
C GLU A 45 -14.23 4.70 25.14
N ASN A 46 -12.95 4.33 25.27
CA ASN A 46 -12.06 4.74 26.35
C ASN A 46 -11.16 5.92 25.94
N GLY A 47 -11.31 6.44 24.72
CA GLY A 47 -10.50 7.53 24.17
C GLY A 47 -9.14 7.10 23.61
N ASN A 48 -8.88 5.81 23.42
CA ASN A 48 -7.64 5.34 22.80
C ASN A 48 -7.67 5.52 21.29
N GLN A 49 -6.55 5.94 20.70
CA GLN A 49 -6.39 6.08 19.25
C GLN A 49 -6.47 4.72 18.56
N LEU A 50 -7.38 4.58 17.58
CA LEU A 50 -7.45 3.45 16.68
C LEU A 50 -6.59 3.70 15.45
N TRP A 51 -6.02 2.65 14.89
CA TRP A 51 -5.15 2.70 13.72
C TRP A 51 -5.66 1.79 12.62
N THR A 52 -5.48 2.21 11.37
CA THR A 52 -5.78 1.42 10.18
C THR A 52 -4.74 1.72 9.11
N LYS A 53 -4.87 1.12 7.93
CA LYS A 53 -4.04 1.39 6.76
C LYS A 53 -4.94 1.74 5.58
N TRP A 54 -4.57 2.76 4.80
CA TRP A 54 -5.43 3.28 3.76
C TRP A 54 -5.74 2.26 2.65
N TYR A 55 -4.80 1.37 2.34
CA TYR A 55 -4.95 0.33 1.31
C TYR A 55 -6.18 -0.57 1.52
N LEU A 56 -6.60 -0.77 2.78
CA LEU A 56 -7.81 -1.53 3.13
C LEU A 56 -9.08 -0.82 2.65
N SER A 57 -9.14 0.51 2.79
CA SER A 57 -10.29 1.33 2.42
C SER A 57 -10.43 1.50 0.90
N ILE A 58 -9.30 1.59 0.19
CA ILE A 58 -9.28 1.77 -1.27
C ILE A 58 -9.24 0.46 -2.06
N GLY A 59 -9.20 -0.70 -1.38
CA GLY A 59 -9.35 -2.01 -2.02
C GLY A 59 -8.11 -2.49 -2.77
N ILE A 60 -6.90 -2.15 -2.30
CA ILE A 60 -5.66 -2.71 -2.85
C ILE A 60 -5.52 -4.16 -2.38
N THR A 61 -5.26 -5.06 -3.32
CA THR A 61 -5.16 -6.51 -3.07
C THR A 61 -3.74 -7.04 -3.23
N HIS A 62 -3.00 -6.52 -4.20
CA HIS A 62 -1.63 -6.94 -4.50
C HIS A 62 -0.75 -5.73 -4.81
N TRP A 63 0.56 -5.90 -4.66
CA TRP A 63 1.56 -4.92 -5.06
C TRP A 63 2.77 -5.60 -5.72
N GLN A 64 3.57 -4.80 -6.43
CA GLN A 64 4.88 -5.21 -6.93
C GLN A 64 5.83 -4.00 -6.91
N PRO A 65 7.16 -4.21 -6.80
CA PRO A 65 8.12 -3.12 -6.95
C PRO A 65 7.98 -2.48 -8.34
N LEU A 66 8.41 -1.22 -8.45
CA LEU A 66 8.59 -0.59 -9.76
C LEU A 66 9.61 -1.37 -10.59
N PRO A 67 9.49 -1.35 -11.93
CA PRO A 67 10.52 -1.89 -12.79
C PRO A 67 11.86 -1.18 -12.54
N GLU A 68 12.95 -1.83 -12.91
CA GLU A 68 14.26 -1.19 -12.85
C GLU A 68 14.26 0.12 -13.66
N PRO A 69 14.89 1.18 -13.14
CA PRO A 69 14.97 2.44 -13.86
C PRO A 69 15.69 2.24 -15.21
N PRO A 70 15.39 3.08 -16.21
CA PRO A 70 16.13 3.03 -17.46
C PRO A 70 17.62 3.29 -17.21
N THR A 71 18.48 2.55 -17.90
CA THR A 71 19.91 2.87 -17.97
C THR A 71 20.14 3.92 -19.05
N GLU A 72 21.04 4.88 -18.81
CA GLU A 72 21.49 5.79 -19.87
C GLU A 72 22.22 4.98 -20.96
N GLU A 73 21.87 5.21 -22.23
CA GLU A 73 22.65 4.75 -23.40
C GLU A 73 23.78 5.74 -23.73
#